data_AF-A0A199VFN3-F1
#
_entry.id   AF-A0A199VFN3-F1
#
_cell.length_a   1.000
_cell.length_b   1.000
_cell.length_c   1.000
_cell.angle_alpha   90.00
_cell.angle_beta   90.00
_cell.angle_gamma   90.00
#
_symmetry.space_group_name_H-M   'P 1'
#
loop_
_entity.id
_entity.type
_entity.pdbx_description
1 polymer ?
#
loop_
_entity_poly.entity_id
_entity_poly.type
_entity_poly.pdbx_seq_one_letter_code
_entity_poly.pdbx_strand_id
1 'polypeptide(L)'
;MLESQSKEATWKSNKHEKRTVLLGWELQSAAAQAPCNLICFDNVLYVTCTSSGGKKLPPMCSCCYLPDDCTLHLSDGTSINC
;
A
#
# COMPACT_ATOMS: atom_id res chain seq x y z
N MET A 1 -10.88 50.89 -44.61
CA MET A 1 -9.86 51.94 -44.82
C MET A 1 -9.71 52.68 -43.51
N LEU A 2 -8.60 52.70 -42.81
CA LEU A 2 -7.27 52.17 -43.02
C LEU A 2 -6.64 52.04 -41.62
N GLU A 3 -5.85 51.00 -41.42
CA GLU A 3 -5.03 50.76 -40.24
C GLU A 3 -4.09 51.94 -39.95
N SER A 4 -3.82 52.21 -38.67
CA SER A 4 -2.51 52.76 -38.26
C SER A 4 -2.32 52.61 -36.76
N GLN A 5 -1.82 51.44 -36.39
CA GLN A 5 -1.00 51.30 -35.19
C GLN A 5 0.43 51.68 -35.57
N SER A 6 1.04 52.67 -34.90
CA SER A 6 2.47 52.68 -34.63
C SER A 6 2.86 53.90 -33.79
N LYS A 7 3.16 53.68 -32.50
CA LYS A 7 4.23 54.39 -31.75
C LYS A 7 4.81 53.44 -30.69
N GLU A 8 5.95 52.86 -31.05
CA GLU A 8 7.20 52.75 -30.27
C GLU A 8 7.12 52.49 -28.76
N ALA A 9 7.56 51.28 -28.33
CA ALA A 9 8.53 51.14 -27.25
C ALA A 9 9.11 49.70 -27.21
N THR A 10 10.37 49.63 -27.60
CA THR A 10 11.35 48.54 -27.48
C THR A 10 11.29 47.80 -26.14
N TRP A 11 11.17 46.46 -26.18
CA TRP A 11 11.74 45.59 -25.15
C TRP A 11 12.39 44.37 -25.81
N LYS A 12 13.73 44.37 -25.87
CA LYS A 12 14.50 43.18 -26.25
C LYS A 12 14.38 42.14 -25.12
N SER A 13 13.58 41.10 -25.35
CA SER A 13 13.62 39.90 -24.49
C SER A 13 14.74 38.98 -24.94
N ASN A 14 15.88 39.00 -24.25
CA ASN A 14 16.81 37.87 -24.28
C ASN A 14 16.22 36.76 -23.41
N LYS A 15 15.41 35.88 -24.01
CA LYS A 15 14.85 34.72 -23.32
C LYS A 15 15.94 33.66 -23.20
N HIS A 16 16.62 33.65 -22.06
CA HIS A 16 17.50 32.55 -21.68
C HIS A 16 16.61 31.32 -21.40
N GLU A 17 16.54 30.40 -22.36
CA GLU A 17 15.77 29.16 -22.22
C GLU A 17 16.45 28.26 -21.18
N LYS A 18 15.99 28.37 -19.93
CA LYS A 18 16.39 27.47 -18.85
C LYS A 18 15.73 26.12 -19.09
N ARG A 19 16.46 25.19 -19.70
CA ARG A 19 16.06 23.79 -19.85
C ARG A 19 16.24 23.10 -18.49
N THR A 20 15.16 22.99 -17.73
CA THR A 20 15.15 22.21 -16.49
C THR A 20 15.18 20.73 -16.83
N VAL A 21 16.29 20.05 -16.51
CA VAL A 21 16.37 18.59 -16.57
C VAL A 21 15.82 18.06 -15.25
N LEU A 22 14.66 17.40 -15.31
CA LEU A 22 14.18 16.61 -14.18
C LEU A 22 15.03 15.34 -14.13
N LEU A 23 16.00 15.31 -13.21
CA LEU A 23 16.72 14.07 -12.90
C LEU A 23 15.72 13.06 -12.33
N GLY A 24 15.70 11.88 -12.94
CA GLY A 24 14.74 10.81 -12.65
C GLY A 24 14.75 10.44 -11.17
N TRP A 25 13.57 10.48 -10.57
CA TRP A 25 13.30 9.93 -9.26
C TRP A 25 12.99 8.45 -9.51
N GLU A 26 13.96 7.59 -9.22
CA GLU A 26 13.74 6.15 -9.13
C GLU A 26 12.64 5.94 -8.09
N LEU A 27 11.45 5.57 -8.56
CA LEU A 27 10.35 5.19 -7.69
C LEU A 27 10.72 3.84 -7.07
N GLN A 28 11.46 3.90 -5.96
CA GLN A 28 11.75 2.71 -5.16
C GLN A 28 10.40 2.17 -4.71
N SER A 29 9.94 1.13 -5.40
CA SER A 29 8.64 0.52 -5.15
C SER A 29 8.69 -0.05 -3.75
N ALA A 30 8.00 0.59 -2.80
CA ALA A 30 7.70 -0.07 -1.54
C ALA A 30 6.93 -1.34 -1.94
N ALA A 31 7.49 -2.51 -1.65
CA ALA A 31 6.79 -3.76 -1.86
C ALA A 31 5.47 -3.65 -1.11
N ALA A 32 4.37 -3.45 -1.84
CA ALA A 32 3.06 -3.36 -1.24
C ALA A 32 2.81 -4.71 -0.57
N GLN A 33 2.80 -4.72 0.77
CA GLN A 33 2.32 -5.88 1.51
C GLN A 33 0.91 -6.13 1.01
N ALA A 34 0.64 -7.36 0.55
CA ALA A 34 -0.65 -7.74 0.04
C ALA A 34 -1.71 -7.27 1.05
N PRO A 35 -2.74 -6.52 0.63
CA PRO A 35 -3.76 -6.06 1.55
C PRO A 35 -4.34 -7.28 2.24
N CYS A 36 -4.34 -7.26 3.57
CA CYS A 36 -4.86 -8.36 4.34
C CYS A 36 -6.35 -8.50 4.11
N ASN A 37 -6.71 -9.47 3.26
CA ASN A 37 -8.08 -9.81 3.04
C ASN A 37 -8.63 -10.46 4.33
N LEU A 38 -9.66 -9.84 4.88
CA LEU A 38 -10.42 -10.29 6.05
C LEU A 38 -11.30 -11.52 5.75
N ILE A 39 -10.82 -12.46 4.93
CA ILE A 39 -11.57 -13.68 4.64
C ILE A 39 -11.61 -14.51 5.93
N CYS A 40 -12.80 -14.61 6.51
CA CYS A 40 -13.06 -15.45 7.66
C CYS A 40 -13.22 -16.90 7.20
N PHE A 41 -12.55 -17.82 7.88
CA PHE A 41 -12.88 -19.24 7.77
C PHE A 41 -14.13 -19.50 8.65
N ASP A 42 -15.26 -19.86 8.04
CA ASP A 42 -16.56 -20.00 8.71
C ASP A 42 -16.58 -21.06 9.83
N ASN A 43 -15.58 -21.94 9.84
CA ASN A 43 -15.57 -23.15 10.63
C ASN A 43 -14.41 -23.21 11.65
N VAL A 44 -13.80 -22.06 12.02
CA VAL A 44 -12.77 -21.99 13.06
C VAL A 44 -13.39 -22.12 14.45
N LEU A 45 -12.89 -23.07 15.23
CA LEU A 45 -13.35 -23.31 16.60
C LEU A 45 -12.55 -22.51 17.64
N TYR A 46 -11.23 -22.51 17.49
CA TYR A 46 -10.31 -21.82 18.41
C TYR A 46 -8.95 -21.61 17.76
N VAL A 47 -8.15 -20.75 18.38
CA VAL A 47 -6.77 -20.47 17.99
C VAL A 47 -5.82 -20.86 19.10
N THR A 48 -4.62 -21.30 18.76
CA THR A 48 -3.51 -21.48 19.70
C THR A 48 -2.27 -20.76 19.20
N CYS A 49 -1.59 -19.99 20.04
CA CYS A 49 -0.35 -19.31 19.69
C CYS A 49 0.76 -19.70 20.67
N THR A 50 2.01 -19.79 20.21
CA THR A 50 3.16 -19.99 21.10
C THR A 50 3.32 -18.84 22.10
N SER A 51 3.06 -17.60 21.67
CA SER A 51 3.12 -16.40 22.52
C SER A 51 2.18 -16.46 23.73
N SER A 52 1.05 -17.16 23.62
CA SER A 52 0.08 -17.36 24.71
C SER A 52 0.33 -18.64 25.52
N GLY A 53 1.40 -19.38 25.23
CA GLY A 53 1.72 -20.67 25.84
C GLY A 53 0.80 -21.80 25.37
N GLY A 54 0.30 -21.73 24.13
CA GLY A 54 -0.59 -22.75 23.56
C GLY A 54 -2.01 -22.74 24.13
N LYS A 55 -2.41 -21.67 24.82
CA LYS A 55 -3.77 -21.51 25.33
C LYS A 55 -4.77 -21.45 24.17
N LYS A 56 -5.93 -22.08 24.36
CA LYS A 56 -7.07 -21.93 23.44
C LYS A 56 -7.65 -20.54 23.58
N LEU A 57 -7.49 -19.74 22.55
CA LEU A 57 -8.03 -18.39 22.42
C LEU A 57 -9.35 -18.44 21.61
N PRO A 58 -10.21 -17.41 21.76
CA PRO A 58 -11.39 -17.26 20.92
C PRO A 58 -11.05 -17.38 19.43
N PRO A 59 -11.98 -17.90 18.62
CA PRO A 59 -11.76 -18.02 17.19
C PRO A 59 -11.50 -16.65 16.56
N MET A 60 -10.55 -16.61 15.63
CA MET A 60 -10.25 -15.43 14.82
C MET A 60 -10.47 -15.76 13.35
N CYS A 61 -10.82 -14.74 12.57
CA CYS A 61 -11.23 -14.90 11.18
C CYS A 61 -10.10 -15.34 10.25
N SER A 62 -8.93 -14.69 10.31
CA SER A 62 -7.85 -14.89 9.33
C SER A 62 -6.48 -14.78 9.96
N CYS A 63 -5.50 -15.50 9.41
CA CYS A 63 -4.11 -15.49 9.85
C CYS A 63 -3.46 -14.11 9.86
N CYS A 64 -3.98 -13.13 9.10
CA CYS A 64 -3.32 -11.83 8.99
C CYS A 64 -3.21 -11.09 10.33
N TYR A 65 -4.23 -11.18 11.18
CA TYR A 65 -4.25 -10.43 12.44
C TYR A 65 -3.69 -11.22 13.61
N LEU A 66 -3.28 -12.47 13.37
CA LEU A 66 -2.64 -13.27 14.38
C LEU A 66 -1.15 -12.93 14.42
N PRO A 67 -0.54 -12.92 15.61
CA PRO A 67 0.91 -12.91 15.72
C PRO A 67 1.49 -14.15 15.03
N ASP A 68 2.79 -14.10 14.70
CA ASP A 68 3.50 -15.25 14.13
C ASP A 68 3.39 -16.48 15.06
N ASP A 69 3.46 -17.68 14.46
CA ASP A 69 3.37 -18.97 15.14
C ASP A 69 2.04 -19.19 15.89
N CYS A 70 0.94 -19.02 15.15
CA CYS A 70 -0.40 -19.31 15.61
C CYS A 70 -1.10 -20.35 14.73
N THR A 71 -1.89 -21.22 15.32
CA THR A 71 -2.64 -22.24 14.58
C THR A 71 -4.14 -22.01 14.73
N LEU A 72 -4.86 -21.92 13.61
CA LEU A 72 -6.31 -21.99 13.54
C LEU A 72 -6.73 -23.46 13.57
N HIS A 73 -7.64 -23.82 14.49
CA HIS A 73 -8.20 -25.18 14.57
C HIS A 73 -9.64 -25.16 14.06
N LEU A 74 -9.90 -25.89 12.99
CA LEU A 74 -11.19 -25.89 12.30
C LEU A 74 -12.05 -27.07 12.74
N SER A 75 -13.37 -26.94 12.58
CA SER A 75 -14.34 -27.93 13.04
C SER A 75 -14.34 -29.24 12.24
N ASP A 76 -13.78 -29.25 11.04
CA ASP A 76 -13.53 -30.47 10.25
C ASP A 76 -12.29 -31.23 10.76
N GLY A 77 -11.62 -30.75 11.79
CA GLY A 77 -10.45 -31.37 12.40
C GLY A 77 -9.12 -31.00 11.74
N THR A 78 -9.16 -30.16 10.69
CA THR A 78 -7.95 -29.61 10.08
C THR A 78 -7.39 -28.45 10.89
N SER A 79 -6.14 -28.10 10.61
CA SER A 79 -5.45 -26.99 11.26
C SER A 79 -4.67 -26.19 10.23
N ILE A 80 -4.73 -24.87 10.33
CA ILE A 80 -3.98 -23.95 9.47
C ILE A 80 -2.93 -23.28 10.33
N ASN A 81 -1.66 -23.46 9.99
CA ASN A 81 -0.59 -22.72 10.62
C ASN A 81 -0.48 -21.33 9.99
N CYS A 82 -0.62 -20.33 10.85
CA CYS A 82 -0.25 -18.95 10.67
C CYS A 82 1.12 -18.77 11.37
#